data_AF-A0A3R7BKM9-F1
#
_entry.id   AF-A0A3R7BKM9-F1
#
_cell.length_a   1.000
_cell.length_b   1.000
_cell.length_c   1.000
_cell.angle_alpha   90.00
_cell.angle_beta   90.00
_cell.angle_gamma   90.00
#
_symmetry.space_group_name_H-M   'P 1'
#
loop_
_entity.id
_entity.type
_entity.pdbx_description
1 polymer ?
#
loop_
_entity_poly.entity_id
_entity_poly.type
_entity_poly.pdbx_seq_one_letter_code
_entity_poly.pdbx_strand_id
1 'polypeptide(L)'
;MQRAVFRDPSSAAAPSAKKAKTTPPSSKSWSTMTSTASLQAESAALKKQLDVLTKDLQAATADKAKLGEKNAMLRKRVQHLVISADEGKVQFKAECDRRIAALVQDNTQLQTALATAKAQARLDSRAVFDTDVTMDMKTQLEALTRQVGQFEELDKKRKETRKAHAQVELKLADKYKANLHQLLVEMITTELKTMSQMRAQSSLRTNAFGIAGTATVIPSHVKIQLELVRRVAVHRLFNVHMAADSLGFPLLSAVHVTLTDSSMSEVFGKQLMYEERPGLHLVAVAPMELQYDPTTEALLVVCKWTEQNVIRELARNIRM
;
A
#
# COMPACT_ATOMS: atom_id res chain seq x y z
N MET A 1 25.05 -48.72 6.98
CA MET A 1 26.42 -48.49 7.48
C MET A 1 26.46 -49.00 8.92
N GLN A 2 26.85 -50.27 9.06
CA GLN A 2 28.06 -50.73 9.74
C GLN A 2 28.03 -50.57 11.27
N ARG A 3 27.74 -51.70 11.93
CA ARG A 3 28.03 -52.00 13.34
C ARG A 3 29.53 -51.85 13.58
N ALA A 4 29.91 -51.12 14.63
CA ALA A 4 31.26 -51.16 15.18
C ALA A 4 31.21 -51.85 16.55
N VAL A 5 31.76 -53.06 16.55
CA VAL A 5 32.13 -53.88 17.70
C VAL A 5 33.34 -53.22 18.35
N PHE A 6 33.27 -52.89 19.65
CA PHE A 6 34.47 -52.55 20.42
C PHE A 6 34.92 -53.75 21.25
N ARG A 7 36.22 -53.96 21.18
CA ARG A 7 36.96 -55.19 21.41
C ARG A 7 37.74 -55.04 22.72
N ASP A 8 37.61 -56.01 23.62
CA ASP A 8 38.49 -56.16 24.79
C ASP A 8 39.92 -56.47 24.35
N PRO A 9 40.95 -55.99 25.06
CA PRO A 9 42.29 -56.56 24.99
C PRO A 9 42.50 -57.62 26.08
N SER A 10 42.70 -58.85 25.60
CA SER A 10 43.31 -59.99 26.28
C SER A 10 44.83 -59.80 26.48
N SER A 11 45.39 -60.45 27.52
CA SER A 11 46.72 -61.12 27.58
C SER A 11 47.24 -61.10 29.04
N ALA A 12 47.76 -62.14 29.69
CA ALA A 12 48.04 -63.54 29.38
C ALA A 12 48.26 -64.29 30.72
N ALA A 13 48.33 -65.61 30.64
CA ALA A 13 48.32 -66.56 31.75
C ALA A 13 49.71 -66.97 32.31
N ALA A 14 49.68 -67.47 33.57
CA ALA A 14 50.46 -68.56 34.18
C ALA A 14 51.94 -68.29 34.60
N PRO A 15 52.60 -69.13 35.45
CA PRO A 15 52.17 -70.40 36.08
C PRO A 15 52.50 -70.60 37.59
N SER A 16 52.05 -71.77 38.07
CA SER A 16 52.27 -72.48 39.34
C SER A 16 53.73 -72.73 39.75
N ALA A 17 54.04 -72.76 41.07
CA ALA A 17 55.26 -73.36 41.62
C ALA A 17 55.12 -73.91 43.07
N LYS A 18 55.09 -75.25 43.14
CA LYS A 18 55.82 -76.20 44.02
C LYS A 18 55.98 -75.98 45.54
N LYS A 19 55.55 -77.04 46.26
CA LYS A 19 56.01 -77.58 47.56
C LYS A 19 57.52 -77.52 47.78
N ALA A 20 57.93 -77.26 49.03
CA ALA A 20 59.13 -77.83 49.65
C ALA A 20 58.90 -78.13 51.14
N LYS A 21 59.46 -79.26 51.57
CA LYS A 21 59.36 -79.94 52.87
C LYS A 21 60.79 -80.02 53.43
N THR A 22 61.02 -79.81 54.73
CA THR A 22 62.17 -80.29 55.54
C THR A 22 62.00 -79.77 56.99
N THR A 23 61.46 -80.55 57.94
CA THR A 23 62.09 -81.44 58.97
C THR A 23 63.04 -80.79 60.01
N PRO A 24 62.99 -81.25 61.29
CA PRO A 24 63.59 -80.61 62.48
C PRO A 24 64.96 -81.23 62.88
N PRO A 25 65.67 -80.69 63.90
CA PRO A 25 66.62 -81.45 64.72
C PRO A 25 66.03 -81.64 66.14
N SER A 26 65.91 -82.86 66.66
CA SER A 26 66.96 -83.79 67.13
C SER A 26 67.57 -83.40 68.48
N SER A 27 67.53 -84.39 69.36
CA SER A 27 67.89 -84.44 70.77
C SER A 27 69.36 -84.18 71.06
N LYS A 28 69.64 -83.71 72.29
CA LYS A 28 70.77 -84.16 73.10
C LYS A 28 70.54 -83.78 74.57
N SER A 29 70.40 -84.81 75.41
CA SER A 29 70.70 -84.75 76.83
C SER A 29 72.19 -84.45 77.02
N TRP A 30 72.57 -83.90 78.17
CA TRP A 30 73.77 -84.29 78.93
C TRP A 30 73.67 -83.75 80.36
N SER A 31 74.12 -84.59 81.28
CA SER A 31 74.03 -84.45 82.73
C SER A 31 75.15 -83.59 83.32
N THR A 32 74.78 -82.92 84.43
CA THR A 32 75.52 -82.48 85.63
C THR A 32 77.06 -82.66 85.70
N MET A 33 77.82 -81.59 86.02
CA MET A 33 78.47 -81.33 87.33
C MET A 33 79.26 -79.99 87.36
N THR A 34 79.43 -79.49 88.60
CA THR A 34 79.74 -78.15 89.18
C THR A 34 81.14 -77.53 89.06
N SER A 35 81.26 -76.18 89.15
CA SER A 35 82.20 -75.45 90.05
C SER A 35 81.91 -73.92 90.14
N THR A 36 82.04 -73.29 91.32
CA THR A 36 81.28 -72.09 91.78
C THR A 36 82.04 -70.74 91.92
N ALA A 37 83.14 -70.48 91.21
CA ALA A 37 83.93 -69.23 91.40
C ALA A 37 83.82 -68.16 90.28
N SER A 38 83.22 -68.44 89.10
CA SER A 38 83.01 -67.43 88.03
C SER A 38 81.71 -66.61 88.17
N LEU A 39 80.85 -66.98 89.12
CA LEU A 39 79.45 -66.54 89.18
C LEU A 39 79.25 -65.06 89.57
N GLN A 40 80.21 -64.40 90.23
CA GLN A 40 80.03 -63.00 90.68
C GLN A 40 80.36 -61.94 89.61
N ALA A 41 81.39 -62.15 88.77
CA ALA A 41 81.71 -61.24 87.67
C ALA A 41 80.74 -61.42 86.48
N GLU A 42 80.31 -62.65 86.24
CA GLU A 42 79.22 -62.96 85.30
C GLU A 42 77.92 -62.29 85.72
N SER A 43 77.58 -62.24 87.02
CA SER A 43 76.36 -61.60 87.53
C SER A 43 76.26 -60.10 87.23
N ALA A 44 77.36 -59.32 87.38
CA ALA A 44 77.35 -57.88 87.09
C ALA A 44 77.29 -57.58 85.59
N ALA A 45 77.96 -58.38 84.76
CA ALA A 45 77.90 -58.27 83.30
C ALA A 45 76.51 -58.65 82.75
N LEU A 46 75.91 -59.71 83.30
CA LEU A 46 74.54 -60.13 82.99
C LEU A 46 73.52 -59.07 83.38
N LYS A 47 73.70 -58.37 84.51
CA LYS A 47 72.81 -57.27 84.94
C LYS A 47 72.87 -56.08 83.98
N LYS A 48 74.07 -55.69 83.54
CA LYS A 48 74.23 -54.62 82.54
C LYS A 48 73.64 -54.99 81.19
N GLN A 49 73.76 -56.26 80.76
CA GLN A 49 73.10 -56.78 79.56
C GLN A 49 71.57 -56.79 79.71
N LEU A 50 71.06 -57.17 80.88
CA LEU A 50 69.63 -57.14 81.19
C LEU A 50 69.07 -55.71 81.13
N ASP A 51 69.78 -54.72 81.67
CA ASP A 51 69.37 -53.31 81.64
C ASP A 51 69.35 -52.75 80.20
N VAL A 52 70.35 -53.10 79.37
CA VAL A 52 70.38 -52.75 77.95
C VAL A 52 69.22 -53.41 77.20
N LEU A 53 69.02 -54.72 77.38
CA LEU A 53 67.90 -55.45 76.77
C LEU A 53 66.53 -54.90 77.21
N THR A 54 66.39 -54.48 78.46
CA THR A 54 65.16 -53.87 78.98
C THR A 54 64.91 -52.51 78.35
N LYS A 55 65.95 -51.69 78.19
CA LYS A 55 65.86 -50.39 77.51
C LYS A 55 65.54 -50.54 76.02
N ASP A 56 66.17 -51.51 75.34
CA ASP A 56 65.88 -51.82 73.94
C ASP A 56 64.45 -52.37 73.77
N LEU A 57 63.96 -53.19 74.71
CA LEU A 57 62.57 -53.64 74.75
C LEU A 57 61.60 -52.46 74.96
N GLN A 58 61.94 -51.51 75.83
CA GLN A 58 61.15 -50.30 76.03
C GLN A 58 61.13 -49.41 74.78
N ALA A 59 62.27 -49.24 74.11
CA ALA A 59 62.35 -48.52 72.84
C ALA A 59 61.54 -49.21 71.73
N ALA A 60 61.66 -50.53 71.61
CA ALA A 60 60.92 -51.32 70.63
C ALA A 60 59.40 -51.31 70.89
N THR A 61 58.96 -51.32 72.15
CA THR A 61 57.53 -51.21 72.49
C THR A 61 56.99 -49.81 72.20
N ALA A 62 57.75 -48.75 72.49
CA ALA A 62 57.39 -47.38 72.14
C ALA A 62 57.32 -47.17 70.61
N ASP A 63 58.27 -47.71 69.85
CA ASP A 63 58.27 -47.63 68.39
C ASP A 63 57.14 -48.45 67.77
N LYS A 64 56.83 -49.63 68.34
CA LYS A 64 55.66 -50.42 67.94
C LYS A 64 54.36 -49.63 68.17
N ALA A 65 54.23 -48.92 69.28
CA ALA A 65 53.06 -48.07 69.55
C ALA A 65 52.95 -46.92 68.53
N LYS A 66 54.05 -46.21 68.25
CA LYS A 66 54.11 -45.15 67.22
C LYS A 66 53.77 -45.67 65.83
N LEU A 67 54.27 -46.85 65.46
CA LEU A 67 53.94 -47.48 64.18
C LEU A 67 52.47 -47.90 64.13
N GLY A 68 51.91 -48.37 65.24
CA GLY A 68 50.48 -48.66 65.38
C GLY A 68 49.60 -47.42 65.12
N GLU A 69 49.97 -46.29 65.72
CA GLU A 69 49.26 -45.01 65.53
C GLU A 69 49.38 -44.49 64.08
N LYS A 70 50.59 -44.53 63.49
CA LYS A 70 50.80 -44.19 62.07
C LYS A 70 50.00 -45.10 61.14
N ASN A 71 49.93 -46.41 61.42
CA ASN A 71 49.16 -47.36 60.62
C ASN A 71 47.65 -47.05 60.70
N ALA A 72 47.14 -46.75 61.90
CA ALA A 72 45.74 -46.34 62.09
C ALA A 72 45.41 -45.03 61.35
N MET A 73 46.30 -44.04 61.39
CA MET A 73 46.15 -42.78 60.65
C MET A 73 46.15 -43.01 59.13
N LEU A 74 47.09 -43.82 58.62
CA LEU A 74 47.15 -44.17 57.19
C LEU A 74 45.89 -44.89 56.72
N ARG A 75 45.36 -45.84 57.50
CA ARG A 75 44.09 -46.52 57.19
C ARG A 75 42.94 -45.53 57.07
N LYS A 76 42.80 -44.59 58.01
CA LYS A 76 41.77 -43.54 57.94
C LYS A 76 41.94 -42.66 56.71
N ARG A 77 43.17 -42.27 56.38
CA ARG A 77 43.47 -41.44 55.20
C ARG A 77 43.15 -42.16 53.89
N VAL A 78 43.49 -43.44 53.79
CA VAL A 78 43.14 -44.28 52.62
C VAL A 78 41.63 -44.42 52.50
N GLN A 79 40.92 -44.69 53.61
CA GLN A 79 39.46 -44.78 53.61
C GLN A 79 38.81 -43.49 53.12
N HIS A 80 39.27 -42.33 53.62
CA HIS A 80 38.76 -41.02 53.17
C HIS A 80 39.05 -40.77 51.68
N LEU A 81 40.23 -41.16 51.20
CA LEU A 81 40.59 -40.99 49.78
C LEU A 81 39.71 -41.86 48.87
N VAL A 82 39.43 -43.10 49.27
CA VAL A 82 38.54 -44.01 48.52
C VAL A 82 37.11 -43.47 48.51
N ILE A 83 36.58 -43.04 49.66
CA ILE A 83 35.24 -42.44 49.75
C ILE A 83 35.14 -41.22 48.83
N SER A 84 36.11 -40.30 48.92
CA SER A 84 36.11 -39.09 48.09
C SER A 84 36.23 -39.40 46.59
N ALA A 85 37.00 -40.41 46.21
CA ALA A 85 37.10 -40.85 44.82
C ALA A 85 35.79 -41.47 44.31
N ASP A 86 35.13 -42.29 45.13
CA ASP A 86 33.84 -42.90 44.79
C ASP A 86 32.73 -41.84 44.69
N GLU A 87 32.68 -40.88 45.62
CA GLU A 87 31.76 -39.74 45.56
C GLU A 87 31.94 -38.93 44.27
N GLY A 88 33.18 -38.59 43.91
CA GLY A 88 33.48 -37.89 42.66
C GLY A 88 33.05 -38.68 41.43
N LYS A 89 33.25 -40.00 41.43
CA LYS A 89 32.81 -40.88 40.35
C LYS A 89 31.29 -40.94 40.21
N VAL A 90 30.57 -41.01 41.33
CA VAL A 90 29.09 -41.01 41.34
C VAL A 90 28.54 -39.67 40.85
N GLN A 91 29.11 -38.55 41.31
CA GLN A 91 28.70 -37.22 40.86
C GLN A 91 28.93 -37.03 39.36
N PHE A 92 30.11 -37.38 38.86
CA PHE A 92 30.43 -37.28 37.44
C PHE A 92 29.50 -38.17 36.59
N LYS A 93 29.22 -39.39 37.04
CA LYS A 93 28.27 -40.28 36.36
C LYS A 93 26.86 -39.66 36.32
N ALA A 94 26.38 -39.12 37.42
CA ALA A 94 25.07 -38.47 37.47
C ALA A 94 24.99 -37.24 36.54
N GLU A 95 26.08 -36.47 36.42
CA GLU A 95 26.16 -35.35 35.49
C GLU A 95 26.16 -35.80 34.02
N CYS A 96 26.93 -36.84 33.68
CA CYS A 96 26.92 -37.44 32.36
C CYS A 96 25.53 -37.98 32.00
N ASP A 97 24.89 -38.73 32.90
CA ASP A 97 23.56 -39.30 32.67
C ASP A 97 22.51 -38.20 32.45
N ARG A 98 22.56 -37.10 33.24
CA ARG A 98 21.69 -35.93 33.03
C ARG A 98 21.93 -35.28 31.67
N ARG A 99 23.19 -35.14 31.26
CA ARG A 99 23.54 -34.50 29.98
C ARG A 99 23.16 -35.37 28.78
N ILE A 100 23.29 -36.70 28.90
CA ILE A 100 22.80 -37.64 27.89
C ILE A 100 21.28 -37.55 27.79
N ALA A 101 20.55 -37.52 28.91
CA ALA A 101 19.09 -37.39 28.89
C ALA A 101 18.64 -36.09 28.20
N ALA A 102 19.29 -34.96 28.50
CA ALA A 102 19.01 -33.68 27.85
C ALA A 102 19.27 -33.74 26.33
N LEU A 103 20.42 -34.28 25.91
CA LEU A 103 20.75 -34.42 24.48
C LEU A 103 19.80 -35.37 23.74
N VAL A 104 19.33 -36.42 24.39
CA VAL A 104 18.32 -37.33 23.81
C VAL A 104 17.00 -36.60 23.61
N GLN A 105 16.57 -35.78 24.58
CA GLN A 105 15.37 -34.97 24.47
C GLN A 105 15.48 -33.90 23.37
N ASP A 106 16.61 -33.21 23.27
CA ASP A 106 16.83 -32.22 22.21
C ASP A 106 16.83 -32.87 20.82
N ASN A 107 17.44 -34.05 20.69
CA ASN A 107 17.46 -34.79 19.44
C ASN A 107 16.05 -35.22 19.01
N THR A 108 15.21 -35.70 19.93
CA THR A 108 13.82 -36.05 19.60
C THR A 108 13.01 -34.83 19.19
N GLN A 109 13.15 -33.69 19.88
CA GLN A 109 12.50 -32.42 19.51
C GLN A 109 12.93 -31.94 18.12
N LEU A 110 14.23 -31.97 17.81
CA LEU A 110 14.76 -31.58 16.50
C LEU A 110 14.26 -32.51 15.39
N GLN A 111 14.17 -33.82 15.65
CA GLN A 111 13.60 -34.77 14.68
C GLN A 111 12.12 -34.46 14.40
N THR A 112 11.34 -34.14 15.44
CA THR A 112 9.94 -33.73 15.27
C THR A 112 9.82 -32.43 14.48
N ALA A 113 10.61 -31.40 14.84
CA ALA A 113 10.61 -30.13 14.12
C ALA A 113 10.99 -30.29 12.65
N LEU A 114 11.99 -31.13 12.35
CA LEU A 114 12.41 -31.44 10.99
C LEU A 114 11.33 -32.20 10.20
N ALA A 115 10.60 -33.12 10.84
CA ALA A 115 9.47 -33.81 10.22
C ALA A 115 8.34 -32.83 9.88
N THR A 116 7.99 -31.93 10.80
CA THR A 116 6.98 -30.88 10.60
C THR A 116 7.38 -29.91 9.48
N ALA A 117 8.62 -29.42 9.48
CA ALA A 117 9.11 -28.53 8.43
C ALA A 117 9.08 -29.19 7.05
N LYS A 118 9.46 -30.48 6.97
CA LYS A 118 9.35 -31.26 5.72
C LYS A 118 7.90 -31.45 5.26
N ALA A 119 6.95 -31.61 6.19
CA ALA A 119 5.53 -31.71 5.86
C ALA A 119 5.00 -30.37 5.33
N GLN A 120 5.34 -29.26 5.98
CA GLN A 120 4.93 -27.92 5.55
C GLN A 120 5.46 -27.57 4.15
N ALA A 121 6.74 -27.83 3.89
CA ALA A 121 7.34 -27.58 2.58
C ALA A 121 6.65 -28.39 1.44
N ARG A 122 6.13 -29.58 1.74
CA ARG A 122 5.33 -30.38 0.78
C ARG A 122 3.95 -29.78 0.51
N LEU A 123 3.32 -29.16 1.52
CA LEU A 123 2.04 -28.48 1.37
C LEU A 123 2.21 -27.18 0.58
N ASP A 124 3.21 -26.37 0.91
CA ASP A 124 3.50 -25.12 0.21
C ASP A 124 3.84 -25.38 -1.26
N SER A 125 4.64 -26.42 -1.54
CA SER A 125 4.92 -26.85 -2.91
C SER A 125 3.68 -27.32 -3.66
N ARG A 126 2.62 -27.79 -2.99
CA ARG A 126 1.34 -28.15 -3.60
C ARG A 126 0.43 -26.94 -3.80
N ALA A 127 0.47 -25.95 -2.91
CA ALA A 127 -0.32 -24.73 -2.99
C ALA A 127 0.02 -23.86 -4.23
N VAL A 128 1.26 -23.91 -4.72
CA VAL A 128 1.68 -23.26 -5.98
C VAL A 128 1.04 -23.91 -7.22
N PHE A 129 0.53 -25.14 -7.10
CA PHE A 129 -0.17 -25.87 -8.16
C PHE A 129 -1.69 -25.90 -7.94
N ASP A 130 -2.26 -24.90 -7.26
CA ASP A 130 -3.71 -24.72 -7.30
C ASP A 130 -4.10 -24.23 -8.71
N THR A 131 -4.21 -25.21 -9.62
CA THR A 131 -4.46 -25.01 -11.05
C THR A 131 -5.77 -24.29 -11.26
N ASP A 132 -6.73 -24.47 -10.36
CA ASP A 132 -8.06 -23.88 -10.46
C ASP A 132 -8.00 -22.37 -10.16
N VAL A 133 -7.28 -21.96 -9.12
CA VAL A 133 -7.05 -20.53 -8.81
C VAL A 133 -6.25 -19.87 -9.93
N THR A 134 -5.21 -20.55 -10.44
CA THR A 134 -4.39 -20.01 -11.54
C THR A 134 -5.18 -19.89 -12.84
N MET A 135 -6.04 -20.87 -13.14
CA MET A 135 -6.93 -20.86 -14.30
C MET A 135 -7.98 -19.74 -14.17
N ASP A 136 -8.55 -19.54 -12.99
CA ASP A 136 -9.53 -18.47 -12.72
C ASP A 136 -8.90 -17.08 -12.83
N MET A 137 -7.69 -16.88 -12.29
CA MET A 137 -6.97 -15.63 -12.48
C MET A 137 -6.66 -15.36 -13.96
N LYS A 138 -6.33 -16.41 -14.72
CA LYS A 138 -6.08 -16.29 -16.16
C LYS A 138 -7.34 -15.93 -16.94
N THR A 139 -8.49 -16.56 -16.66
CA THR A 139 -9.77 -16.23 -17.31
C THR A 139 -10.22 -14.83 -16.97
N GLN A 140 -10.05 -14.39 -15.72
CA GLN A 140 -10.32 -13.01 -15.30
C GLN A 140 -9.42 -12.01 -16.06
N LEU A 141 -8.13 -12.31 -16.19
CA LEU A 141 -7.19 -11.47 -16.95
C LEU A 141 -7.55 -11.38 -18.43
N GLU A 142 -7.94 -12.50 -19.06
CA GLU A 142 -8.43 -12.53 -20.44
C GLU A 142 -9.72 -11.72 -20.61
N ALA A 143 -10.67 -11.84 -19.67
CA ALA A 143 -11.92 -11.08 -19.68
C ALA A 143 -11.67 -9.57 -19.56
N LEU A 144 -10.82 -9.15 -18.62
CA LEU A 144 -10.43 -7.75 -18.44
C LEU A 144 -9.70 -7.21 -19.68
N THR A 145 -8.81 -8.01 -20.27
CA THR A 145 -8.10 -7.61 -21.51
C THR A 145 -9.09 -7.37 -22.65
N ARG A 146 -10.09 -8.24 -22.83
CA ARG A 146 -11.15 -8.03 -23.82
C ARG A 146 -11.97 -6.78 -23.51
N GLN A 147 -12.29 -6.53 -22.25
CA GLN A 147 -13.05 -5.36 -21.83
C GLN A 147 -12.29 -4.05 -22.10
N VAL A 148 -10.98 -4.02 -21.84
CA VAL A 148 -10.11 -2.89 -22.17
C VAL A 148 -10.11 -2.64 -23.68
N GLY A 149 -9.93 -3.69 -24.50
CA GLY A 149 -9.99 -3.57 -25.96
C GLY A 149 -11.32 -3.02 -26.48
N GLN A 150 -12.44 -3.43 -25.87
CA GLN A 150 -13.77 -2.87 -26.19
C GLN A 150 -13.86 -1.38 -25.86
N PHE A 151 -13.33 -0.94 -24.71
CA PHE A 151 -13.33 0.47 -24.34
C PHE A 151 -12.45 1.32 -25.25
N GLU A 152 -11.27 0.82 -25.65
CA GLU A 152 -10.40 1.50 -26.61
C GLU A 152 -11.07 1.67 -27.98
N GLU A 153 -11.77 0.64 -28.46
CA GLU A 153 -12.50 0.71 -29.72
C GLU A 153 -13.68 1.70 -29.63
N LEU A 154 -14.40 1.70 -28.51
CA LEU A 154 -15.45 2.68 -28.25
C LEU A 154 -14.90 4.11 -28.21
N ASP A 155 -13.74 4.34 -27.60
CA ASP A 155 -13.11 5.66 -27.55
C ASP A 155 -12.65 6.12 -28.93
N LYS A 156 -12.11 5.21 -29.75
CA LYS A 156 -11.80 5.49 -31.15
C LYS A 156 -13.05 5.90 -31.93
N LYS A 157 -14.14 5.13 -31.80
CA LYS A 157 -15.43 5.45 -32.43
C LYS A 157 -15.97 6.81 -31.97
N ARG A 158 -15.93 7.11 -30.66
CA ARG A 158 -16.31 8.43 -30.12
C ARG A 158 -15.47 9.55 -30.72
N LYS A 159 -14.15 9.38 -30.84
CA LYS A 159 -13.25 10.38 -31.43
C LYS A 159 -13.58 10.63 -32.90
N GLU A 160 -13.85 9.58 -33.67
CA GLU A 160 -14.26 9.68 -35.07
C GLU A 160 -15.61 10.40 -35.21
N THR A 161 -16.61 10.03 -34.40
CA THR A 161 -17.91 10.71 -34.37
C THR A 161 -17.79 12.19 -34.03
N ARG A 162 -16.97 12.55 -33.03
CA ARG A 162 -16.72 13.96 -32.69
C ARG A 162 -16.11 14.74 -33.84
N LYS A 163 -15.12 14.15 -34.51
CA LYS A 163 -14.47 14.77 -35.67
C LYS A 163 -15.47 14.96 -36.82
N ALA A 164 -16.29 13.96 -37.10
CA ALA A 164 -17.32 14.03 -38.14
C ALA A 164 -18.37 15.12 -37.81
N HIS A 165 -18.86 15.16 -36.57
CA HIS A 165 -19.82 16.16 -36.12
C HIS A 165 -19.26 17.59 -36.27
N ALA A 166 -18.08 17.84 -35.72
CA ALA A 166 -17.41 19.14 -35.81
C ALA A 166 -17.17 19.56 -37.26
N GLN A 167 -16.83 18.62 -38.15
CA GLN A 167 -16.62 18.91 -39.56
C GLN A 167 -17.91 19.31 -40.28
N VAL A 168 -19.03 18.63 -40.00
CA VAL A 168 -20.34 18.98 -40.59
C VAL A 168 -20.80 20.35 -40.09
N GLU A 169 -20.70 20.61 -38.79
CA GLU A 169 -21.05 21.92 -38.22
C GLU A 169 -20.21 23.04 -38.82
N LEU A 170 -18.90 22.84 -38.95
CA LEU A 170 -18.01 23.86 -39.53
C LEU A 170 -18.34 24.16 -41.00
N LYS A 171 -18.63 23.13 -41.80
CA LYS A 171 -18.99 23.29 -43.22
C LYS A 171 -20.25 24.12 -43.43
N LEU A 172 -21.20 24.04 -42.50
CA LEU A 172 -22.49 24.71 -42.60
C LEU A 172 -22.57 25.99 -41.76
N ALA A 173 -21.58 26.25 -40.90
CA ALA A 173 -21.55 27.35 -39.96
C ALA A 173 -21.77 28.72 -40.63
N ASP A 174 -21.00 29.03 -41.67
CA ASP A 174 -21.08 30.33 -42.33
C ASP A 174 -22.40 30.52 -43.08
N LYS A 175 -22.92 29.45 -43.68
CA LYS A 175 -24.23 29.46 -44.35
C LYS A 175 -25.35 29.72 -43.34
N TYR A 176 -25.35 29.00 -42.21
CA TYR A 176 -26.36 29.20 -41.19
C TYR A 176 -26.24 30.57 -40.50
N LYS A 177 -25.02 31.06 -40.28
CA LYS A 177 -24.77 32.42 -39.80
C LYS A 177 -25.38 33.47 -40.72
N ALA A 178 -25.10 33.39 -42.04
CA ALA A 178 -25.61 34.33 -43.02
C ALA A 178 -27.15 34.32 -43.09
N ASN A 179 -27.75 33.12 -43.10
CA ASN A 179 -29.21 32.97 -43.11
C ASN A 179 -29.85 33.55 -41.84
N LEU A 180 -29.28 33.27 -40.66
CA LEU A 180 -29.77 33.81 -39.40
C LEU A 180 -29.67 35.34 -39.36
N HIS A 181 -28.55 35.89 -39.82
CA HIS A 181 -28.36 37.34 -39.90
C HIS A 181 -29.43 37.99 -40.79
N GLN A 182 -29.65 37.46 -42.00
CA GLN A 182 -30.66 37.97 -42.92
C GLN A 182 -32.07 37.90 -42.31
N LEU A 183 -32.42 36.77 -41.70
CA LEU A 183 -33.73 36.56 -41.08
C LEU A 183 -33.97 37.52 -39.91
N LEU A 184 -32.96 37.77 -39.08
CA LEU A 184 -33.04 38.74 -37.98
C LEU A 184 -33.28 40.16 -38.50
N VAL A 185 -32.53 40.58 -39.50
CA VAL A 185 -32.69 41.90 -40.12
C VAL A 185 -34.09 42.05 -40.71
N GLU A 186 -34.57 41.05 -41.44
CA GLU A 186 -35.90 41.05 -42.05
C GLU A 186 -37.02 41.13 -41.00
N MET A 187 -36.95 40.31 -39.95
CA MET A 187 -37.97 40.26 -38.90
C MET A 187 -37.99 41.55 -38.07
N ILE A 188 -36.82 42.07 -37.69
CA ILE A 188 -36.74 43.35 -36.95
C ILE A 188 -37.28 44.50 -37.82
N THR A 189 -36.89 44.56 -39.09
CA THR A 189 -37.37 45.60 -40.02
C THR A 189 -38.88 45.50 -40.23
N THR A 190 -39.41 44.28 -40.30
CA THR A 190 -40.86 44.03 -40.40
C THR A 190 -41.59 44.50 -39.15
N GLU A 191 -41.08 44.21 -37.95
CA GLU A 191 -41.65 44.72 -36.70
C GLU A 191 -41.62 46.25 -36.63
N LEU A 192 -40.51 46.88 -37.01
CA LEU A 192 -40.41 48.34 -37.08
C LEU A 192 -41.43 48.94 -38.07
N LYS A 193 -41.61 48.31 -39.24
CA LYS A 193 -42.64 48.69 -40.21
C LYS A 193 -44.05 48.55 -39.63
N THR A 194 -44.35 47.46 -38.92
CA THR A 194 -45.64 47.28 -38.23
C THR A 194 -45.87 48.38 -37.19
N MET A 195 -44.84 48.77 -36.43
CA MET A 195 -44.92 49.89 -35.47
C MET A 195 -45.16 51.24 -36.15
N SER A 196 -44.58 51.49 -37.32
CA SER A 196 -44.88 52.67 -38.14
C SER A 196 -46.35 52.66 -38.61
N GLN A 197 -46.84 51.53 -39.09
CA GLN A 197 -48.24 51.39 -39.51
C GLN A 197 -49.22 51.59 -38.36
N MET A 198 -48.94 51.03 -37.17
CA MET A 198 -49.74 51.27 -35.97
C MET A 198 -49.74 52.75 -35.57
N ARG A 199 -48.60 53.45 -35.69
CA ARG A 199 -48.52 54.90 -35.48
C ARG A 199 -49.39 55.68 -36.44
N ALA A 200 -49.30 55.38 -37.74
CA ALA A 200 -50.13 56.02 -38.75
C ALA A 200 -51.63 55.82 -38.47
N GLN A 201 -52.04 54.60 -38.13
CA GLN A 201 -53.42 54.27 -37.78
C GLN A 201 -53.90 54.94 -36.48
N SER A 202 -53.02 55.07 -35.48
CA SER A 202 -53.32 55.76 -34.22
C SER A 202 -53.51 57.27 -34.44
N SER A 203 -52.67 57.89 -35.28
CA SER A 203 -52.77 59.32 -35.62
C SER A 203 -54.05 59.65 -36.41
N LEU A 204 -54.63 58.70 -37.15
CA LEU A 204 -55.84 58.87 -37.97
C LEU A 204 -57.15 58.78 -37.17
N ARG A 205 -57.12 58.43 -35.87
CA ARG A 205 -58.31 58.24 -35.02
C ARG A 205 -58.75 59.46 -34.22
N THR A 206 -58.23 60.66 -34.53
CA THR A 206 -58.90 61.91 -34.15
C THR A 206 -59.99 62.18 -35.17
N ASN A 207 -61.18 61.60 -34.96
CA ASN A 207 -62.35 61.95 -35.75
C ASN A 207 -62.64 63.45 -35.59
N ALA A 208 -63.22 64.10 -36.61
CA ALA A 208 -63.57 65.53 -36.64
C ALA A 208 -64.49 66.02 -35.49
N PHE A 209 -64.90 65.13 -34.59
CA PHE A 209 -65.72 65.37 -33.41
C PHE A 209 -64.96 65.24 -32.07
N GLY A 210 -63.63 65.11 -32.08
CA GLY A 210 -62.80 65.12 -30.86
C GLY A 210 -63.00 63.93 -29.92
N ILE A 211 -63.73 62.89 -30.33
CA ILE A 211 -63.88 61.66 -29.55
C ILE A 211 -62.59 60.87 -29.71
N ALA A 212 -61.77 60.83 -28.65
CA ALA A 212 -60.57 60.02 -28.60
C ALA A 212 -60.96 58.54 -28.75
N GLY A 213 -60.72 57.97 -29.94
CA GLY A 213 -60.69 56.53 -30.10
C GLY A 213 -59.66 55.94 -29.14
N THR A 214 -59.89 54.71 -28.66
CA THR A 214 -58.96 54.01 -27.76
C THR A 214 -57.53 54.10 -28.29
N ALA A 215 -56.66 54.83 -27.58
CA ALA A 215 -55.28 55.03 -27.96
C ALA A 215 -54.60 53.66 -28.06
N THR A 216 -54.17 53.29 -29.26
CA THR A 216 -53.45 52.04 -29.48
C THR A 216 -52.06 52.21 -28.89
N VAL A 217 -51.74 51.50 -27.82
CA VAL A 217 -50.43 51.59 -27.17
C VAL A 217 -49.39 50.99 -28.10
N ILE A 218 -48.51 51.84 -28.63
CA ILE A 218 -47.40 51.39 -29.48
C ILE A 218 -46.34 50.73 -28.58
N PRO A 219 -45.90 49.49 -28.87
CA PRO A 219 -44.88 48.83 -28.07
C PRO A 219 -43.57 49.63 -28.05
N SER A 220 -42.96 49.76 -26.87
CA SER A 220 -41.66 50.43 -26.69
C SER A 220 -40.45 49.57 -27.07
N HIS A 221 -40.68 48.29 -27.37
CA HIS A 221 -39.65 47.30 -27.67
C HIS A 221 -40.03 46.51 -28.91
N VAL A 222 -39.04 46.20 -29.74
CA VAL A 222 -39.10 45.16 -30.76
C VAL A 222 -38.82 43.83 -30.06
N LYS A 223 -39.71 42.87 -30.25
CA LYS A 223 -39.57 41.50 -29.74
C LYS A 223 -39.79 40.54 -30.89
N ILE A 224 -38.76 39.74 -31.21
CA ILE A 224 -38.85 38.69 -32.23
C ILE A 224 -38.47 37.35 -31.63
N GLN A 225 -39.16 36.30 -32.06
CA GLN A 225 -38.87 34.92 -31.70
C GLN A 225 -38.67 34.13 -32.98
N LEU A 226 -37.55 33.43 -33.06
CA LEU A 226 -37.19 32.54 -34.16
C LEU A 226 -37.07 31.12 -33.63
N GLU A 227 -37.58 30.16 -34.39
CA GLU A 227 -37.50 28.74 -34.09
C GLU A 227 -36.60 28.03 -35.10
N LEU A 228 -36.14 26.82 -34.76
CA LEU A 228 -35.27 26.00 -35.60
C LEU A 228 -33.94 26.70 -35.96
N VAL A 229 -33.47 27.56 -35.05
CA VAL A 229 -32.19 28.26 -35.20
C VAL A 229 -31.06 27.34 -34.74
N ARG A 230 -30.21 26.95 -35.70
CA ARG A 230 -29.04 26.11 -35.41
C ARG A 230 -28.08 26.82 -34.48
N ARG A 231 -27.68 26.13 -33.41
CA ARG A 231 -26.75 26.63 -32.39
C ARG A 231 -25.48 27.24 -32.97
N VAL A 232 -24.83 26.56 -33.92
CA VAL A 232 -23.59 27.04 -34.53
C VAL A 232 -23.74 28.43 -35.16
N ALA A 233 -24.93 28.78 -35.68
CA ALA A 233 -25.22 30.07 -36.26
C ALA A 233 -25.22 31.17 -35.21
N VAL A 234 -25.88 30.94 -34.06
CA VAL A 234 -25.97 31.89 -32.94
C VAL A 234 -24.58 32.17 -32.38
N HIS A 235 -23.81 31.12 -32.10
CA HIS A 235 -22.46 31.26 -31.58
C HIS A 235 -21.52 31.99 -32.55
N ARG A 236 -21.62 31.71 -33.85
CA ARG A 236 -20.79 32.36 -34.89
C ARG A 236 -21.22 33.79 -35.23
N LEU A 237 -22.51 34.09 -35.10
CA LEU A 237 -23.04 35.42 -35.40
C LEU A 237 -22.70 36.39 -34.26
N PHE A 238 -22.94 35.98 -33.02
CA PHE A 238 -22.75 36.83 -31.84
C PHE A 238 -21.41 36.61 -31.13
N ASN A 239 -20.49 35.88 -31.75
CA ASN A 239 -19.16 35.57 -31.23
C ASN A 239 -19.18 34.99 -29.79
N VAL A 240 -20.12 34.08 -29.53
CA VAL A 240 -20.27 33.41 -28.23
C VAL A 240 -19.49 32.12 -28.22
N HIS A 241 -18.71 31.88 -27.17
CA HIS A 241 -17.94 30.63 -27.05
C HIS A 241 -18.85 29.40 -26.89
N MET A 242 -18.55 28.32 -27.63
CA MET A 242 -19.24 27.04 -27.47
C MET A 242 -18.58 26.22 -26.38
N ALA A 243 -19.27 26.03 -25.26
CA ALA A 243 -18.82 25.10 -24.22
C ALA A 243 -18.97 23.65 -24.69
N ALA A 244 -18.05 22.79 -24.24
CA ALA A 244 -18.05 21.35 -24.49
C ALA A 244 -17.94 20.57 -23.17
N ASP A 245 -18.50 19.36 -23.13
CA ASP A 245 -18.44 18.47 -21.98
C ASP A 245 -17.06 17.81 -21.83
N SER A 246 -16.88 16.97 -20.79
CA SER A 246 -15.64 16.23 -20.55
C SER A 246 -15.28 15.25 -21.67
N LEU A 247 -16.25 14.89 -22.50
CA LEU A 247 -16.08 14.04 -23.66
C LEU A 247 -15.88 14.88 -24.93
N GLY A 248 -15.84 16.22 -24.86
CA GLY A 248 -15.64 17.12 -25.99
C GLY A 248 -16.86 17.27 -26.91
N PHE A 249 -18.07 16.92 -26.45
CA PHE A 249 -19.31 17.19 -27.15
C PHE A 249 -19.89 18.56 -26.78
N PRO A 250 -20.56 19.26 -27.71
CA PRO A 250 -21.10 20.59 -27.45
C PRO A 250 -22.20 20.59 -26.34
N LEU A 251 -22.01 21.35 -25.26
CA LEU A 251 -23.00 21.47 -24.16
C LEU A 251 -24.28 22.20 -24.58
N LEU A 252 -25.45 21.69 -24.18
CA LEU A 252 -26.77 22.27 -24.47
C LEU A 252 -27.21 23.29 -23.40
N SER A 253 -26.32 24.22 -23.02
CA SER A 253 -26.64 25.29 -22.08
C SER A 253 -27.33 26.46 -22.78
N ALA A 254 -28.40 27.00 -22.19
CA ALA A 254 -29.05 28.21 -22.67
C ALA A 254 -28.06 29.39 -22.71
N VAL A 255 -28.08 30.14 -23.79
CA VAL A 255 -27.18 31.27 -24.06
C VAL A 255 -27.95 32.57 -23.82
N HIS A 256 -27.43 33.42 -22.94
CA HIS A 256 -27.97 34.74 -22.65
C HIS A 256 -26.89 35.77 -22.97
N VAL A 257 -27.17 36.69 -23.89
CA VAL A 257 -26.22 37.71 -24.33
C VAL A 257 -26.92 39.06 -24.42
N THR A 258 -26.26 40.10 -23.93
CA THR A 258 -26.70 41.48 -24.12
C THR A 258 -25.71 42.18 -25.05
N LEU A 259 -26.14 42.54 -26.24
CA LEU A 259 -25.34 43.31 -27.18
C LEU A 259 -25.36 44.78 -26.80
N THR A 260 -24.18 45.35 -26.63
CA THR A 260 -23.96 46.80 -26.51
C THR A 260 -24.03 47.45 -27.89
N ASP A 261 -24.02 48.79 -27.94
CA ASP A 261 -24.05 49.55 -29.20
C ASP A 261 -22.92 49.15 -30.15
N SER A 262 -21.70 48.97 -29.64
CA SER A 262 -20.54 48.53 -30.42
C SER A 262 -20.73 47.13 -31.02
N SER A 263 -21.20 46.17 -30.22
CA SER A 263 -21.39 44.78 -30.67
C SER A 263 -22.57 44.66 -31.63
N MET A 264 -23.63 45.43 -31.39
CA MET A 264 -24.78 45.50 -32.29
C MET A 264 -24.38 46.08 -33.65
N SER A 265 -23.55 47.14 -33.65
CA SER A 265 -23.01 47.72 -34.88
C SER A 265 -22.04 46.78 -35.61
N GLU A 266 -21.22 46.02 -34.88
CA GLU A 266 -20.32 45.01 -35.47
C GLU A 266 -21.10 43.90 -36.19
N VAL A 267 -22.20 43.44 -35.60
CA VAL A 267 -23.00 42.33 -36.15
C VAL A 267 -23.89 42.79 -37.31
N PHE A 268 -24.60 43.90 -37.16
CA PHE A 268 -25.66 44.31 -38.09
C PHE A 268 -25.35 45.59 -38.88
N GLY A 269 -24.30 46.32 -38.53
CA GLY A 269 -23.99 47.62 -39.11
C GLY A 269 -25.15 48.62 -38.93
N LYS A 270 -25.65 49.14 -40.05
CA LYS A 270 -26.79 50.08 -40.10
C LYS A 270 -28.08 49.45 -40.60
N GLN A 271 -28.17 48.12 -40.64
CA GLN A 271 -29.28 47.42 -41.32
C GLN A 271 -30.57 47.36 -40.50
N LEU A 272 -30.50 47.58 -39.18
CA LEU A 272 -31.67 47.48 -38.28
C LEU A 272 -32.48 48.77 -38.23
N MET A 273 -32.90 49.23 -39.40
CA MET A 273 -33.67 50.46 -39.57
C MET A 273 -34.77 50.32 -40.62
N TYR A 274 -35.87 51.04 -40.41
CA TYR A 274 -36.96 51.16 -41.36
C TYR A 274 -37.22 52.64 -41.66
N GLU A 275 -37.22 53.03 -42.94
CA GLU A 275 -37.59 54.38 -43.36
C GLU A 275 -39.11 54.49 -43.50
N GLU A 276 -39.74 55.28 -42.64
CA GLU A 276 -41.18 55.51 -42.65
C GLU A 276 -41.58 56.55 -43.72
N ARG A 277 -40.76 57.59 -43.87
CA ARG A 277 -40.87 58.62 -44.90
C ARG A 277 -39.49 59.26 -45.13
N PRO A 278 -39.26 59.95 -46.25
CA PRO A 278 -37.95 60.53 -46.57
C PRO A 278 -37.31 61.26 -45.39
N GLY A 279 -36.20 60.71 -44.88
CA GLY A 279 -35.42 61.29 -43.78
C GLY A 279 -35.93 61.03 -42.35
N LEU A 280 -36.99 60.24 -42.16
CA LEU A 280 -37.44 59.75 -40.84
C LEU A 280 -37.31 58.22 -40.78
N HIS A 281 -36.44 57.77 -39.89
CA HIS A 281 -36.13 56.35 -39.70
C HIS A 281 -36.53 55.89 -38.31
N LEU A 282 -37.07 54.68 -38.24
CA LEU A 282 -37.22 53.92 -37.00
C LEU A 282 -36.01 53.00 -36.91
N VAL A 283 -35.29 53.04 -35.79
CA VAL A 283 -34.02 52.31 -35.64
C VAL A 283 -34.07 51.49 -34.36
N ALA A 284 -33.70 50.21 -34.44
CA ALA A 284 -33.49 49.39 -33.26
C ALA A 284 -32.24 49.86 -32.52
N VAL A 285 -32.29 49.96 -31.19
CA VAL A 285 -31.19 50.49 -30.37
C VAL A 285 -30.75 49.51 -29.29
N ALA A 286 -29.47 49.63 -28.94
CA ALA A 286 -28.89 48.91 -27.82
C ALA A 286 -29.47 49.39 -26.47
N PRO A 287 -29.44 48.54 -25.42
CA PRO A 287 -29.00 47.15 -25.44
C PRO A 287 -30.00 46.23 -26.15
N MET A 288 -29.46 45.22 -26.86
CA MET A 288 -30.26 44.13 -27.44
C MET A 288 -30.03 42.86 -26.65
N GLU A 289 -31.09 42.33 -26.06
CA GLU A 289 -31.08 41.09 -25.29
C GLU A 289 -31.38 39.90 -26.19
N LEU A 290 -30.52 38.88 -26.10
CA LEU A 290 -30.59 37.63 -26.84
C LEU A 290 -30.72 36.49 -25.83
N GLN A 291 -31.73 35.65 -26.02
CA GLN A 291 -31.90 34.41 -25.24
C GLN A 291 -32.07 33.26 -26.22
N TYR A 292 -31.13 32.31 -26.19
CA TYR A 292 -31.16 31.14 -27.07
C TYR A 292 -31.20 29.86 -26.24
N ASP A 293 -32.20 29.02 -26.51
CA ASP A 293 -32.28 27.69 -25.94
C ASP A 293 -31.86 26.64 -26.99
N PRO A 294 -30.71 25.96 -26.81
CA PRO A 294 -30.25 24.93 -27.74
C PRO A 294 -31.10 23.65 -27.70
N THR A 295 -31.94 23.46 -26.67
CA THR A 295 -32.82 22.28 -26.57
C THR A 295 -34.02 22.39 -27.51
N THR A 296 -34.59 23.59 -27.60
CA THR A 296 -35.75 23.90 -28.45
C THR A 296 -35.36 24.57 -29.77
N GLU A 297 -34.06 24.87 -29.96
CA GLU A 297 -33.54 25.68 -31.07
C GLU A 297 -34.26 27.03 -31.24
N ALA A 298 -34.70 27.63 -30.13
CA ALA A 298 -35.44 28.88 -30.12
C ALA A 298 -34.55 30.07 -29.73
N LEU A 299 -34.59 31.14 -30.53
CA LEU A 299 -33.91 32.41 -30.28
C LEU A 299 -34.93 33.52 -30.05
N LEU A 300 -34.89 34.14 -28.88
CA LEU A 300 -35.63 35.35 -28.55
C LEU A 300 -34.69 36.55 -28.62
N VAL A 301 -35.12 37.60 -29.33
CA VAL A 301 -34.41 38.88 -29.39
C VAL A 301 -35.33 40.00 -28.94
N VAL A 302 -34.85 40.83 -28.02
CA VAL A 302 -35.59 41.99 -27.49
C VAL A 302 -34.69 43.22 -27.52
N CYS A 303 -35.17 44.31 -28.10
CA CYS A 303 -34.47 45.59 -28.07
C CYS A 303 -35.45 46.76 -28.09
N LYS A 304 -35.00 47.93 -27.64
CA LYS A 304 -35.77 49.17 -27.82
C LYS A 304 -35.64 49.67 -29.25
N TRP A 305 -36.51 50.59 -29.64
CA TRP A 305 -36.37 51.34 -30.88
C TRP A 305 -36.48 52.83 -30.61
N THR A 306 -35.92 53.64 -31.51
CA THR A 306 -35.99 55.10 -31.47
C THR A 306 -36.28 55.67 -32.85
N GLU A 307 -36.73 56.92 -32.88
CA GLU A 307 -36.84 57.70 -34.12
C GLU A 307 -35.54 58.45 -34.39
N GLN A 308 -35.06 58.40 -35.63
CA GLN A 308 -33.95 59.21 -36.13
C GLN A 308 -34.44 60.05 -37.30
N ASN A 309 -34.48 61.37 -37.09
CA ASN A 309 -34.94 62.33 -38.10
C ASN A 309 -33.74 63.11 -38.64
N VAL A 310 -33.24 62.68 -39.79
CA VAL A 310 -32.04 63.22 -40.45
C VAL A 310 -32.25 64.67 -40.85
N ILE A 311 -33.48 65.06 -41.24
CA ILE A 311 -33.81 66.44 -41.61
C ILE A 311 -33.76 67.36 -40.39
N ARG A 312 -34.26 66.89 -39.24
CA ARG A 312 -34.20 67.64 -37.98
C ARG A 312 -32.75 67.79 -37.48
N GLU A 313 -31.92 66.76 -37.64
CA GLU A 313 -30.50 66.83 -37.31
C GLU A 313 -29.73 67.78 -38.22
N LEU A 314 -29.93 67.70 -39.54
CA LEU A 314 -29.35 68.65 -40.50
C LEU A 314 -29.77 70.09 -40.21
N ALA A 315 -31.05 70.33 -39.91
CA ALA A 315 -31.55 71.65 -39.56
C ALA A 315 -30.96 72.20 -38.24
N ARG A 316 -30.58 71.33 -37.29
CA ARG A 316 -29.86 71.73 -36.07
C ARG A 316 -28.39 72.06 -36.37
N ASN A 317 -27.73 71.26 -37.20
CA ASN A 317 -26.32 71.45 -37.55
C ASN A 317 -26.08 72.68 -38.44
N ILE A 318 -27.07 73.11 -39.25
CA ILE A 318 -27.00 74.33 -40.07
C ILE A 318 -27.28 75.60 -39.25
N ARG A 319 -28.02 75.47 -38.12
CA ARG A 319 -28.34 76.60 -37.22
C ARG A 319 -27.26 76.89 -36.18
N MET A 320 -26.25 76.02 -36.06
CA MET A 320 -25.05 76.22 -35.23
C MET A 320 -23.91 76.74 -36.11
#